data_AF-A0A2V4DDN8-F1
#
_entry.id   AF-A0A2V4DDN8-F1
#
_cell.length_a   1.000
_cell.length_b   1.000
_cell.length_c   1.000
_cell.angle_alpha   90.00
_cell.angle_beta   90.00
_cell.angle_gamma   90.00
#
_symmetry.space_group_name_H-M   'P 1'
#
loop_
_entity.id
_entity.type
_entity.pdbx_description
1 polymer ?
#
loop_
_entity_poly.entity_id
_entity_poly.type
_entity_poly.pdbx_seq_one_letter_code
_entity_poly.pdbx_strand_id
1 'polypeptide(L)'
;MTIETRIEQISTVILQLDDSKVPRNIRAGAKEAVDKWLLNKSKDLDVRIAMAQNKLEELSEDPNIPMEYGVLVLQVLTALEQLLGEV
;
A
#
# COMPACT_ATOMS: atom_id res chain seq x y z
N MET A 1 14.64 -4.48 -13.40
CA MET A 1 14.19 -4.25 -12.01
C MET A 1 13.65 -5.56 -11.48
N THR A 2 14.03 -5.98 -10.28
CA THR A 2 13.45 -7.18 -9.65
C THR A 2 12.10 -6.84 -9.03
N ILE A 3 11.27 -7.85 -8.77
CA ILE A 3 9.98 -7.69 -8.09
C ILE A 3 10.17 -6.99 -6.73
N GLU A 4 11.15 -7.41 -5.94
CA GLU A 4 11.43 -6.82 -4.63
C GLU A 4 11.77 -5.32 -4.72
N THR A 5 12.52 -4.87 -5.74
CA THR A 5 12.77 -3.43 -5.93
C THR A 5 11.48 -2.66 -6.22
N ARG A 6 10.53 -3.25 -6.95
CA ARG A 6 9.23 -2.62 -7.20
C ARG A 6 8.38 -2.57 -5.92
N ILE A 7 8.41 -3.61 -5.08
CA ILE A 7 7.74 -3.62 -3.78
C ILE A 7 8.30 -2.52 -2.87
N GLU A 8 9.63 -2.33 -2.84
CA GLU A 8 10.27 -1.26 -2.07
C GLU A 8 9.86 0.12 -2.58
N GLN A 9 9.76 0.31 -3.90
CA GLN A 9 9.25 1.55 -4.50
C GLN A 9 7.80 1.80 -4.11
N ILE A 10 6.92 0.81 -4.25
CA ILE A 10 5.51 0.91 -3.86
C ILE A 10 5.38 1.21 -2.36
N SER A 11 6.18 0.55 -1.52
CA SER A 11 6.21 0.78 -0.08
C SER A 11 6.60 2.23 0.25
N THR A 12 7.57 2.78 -0.47
CA THR A 12 7.99 4.19 -0.30
C THR A 12 6.85 5.15 -0.67
N VAL A 13 6.09 4.85 -1.73
CA VAL A 13 4.93 5.66 -2.13
C VAL A 13 3.83 5.59 -1.05
N ILE A 14 3.52 4.40 -0.53
CA ILE A 14 2.53 4.24 0.56
C ILE A 14 2.95 5.04 1.79
N LEU A 15 4.24 5.06 2.14
CA LEU A 15 4.73 5.79 3.30
C LEU A 15 4.61 7.32 3.17
N GLN A 16 4.32 7.86 1.98
CA GLN A 16 3.96 9.28 1.82
C GLN A 16 2.64 9.63 2.52
N LEU A 17 1.82 8.63 2.86
CA LEU A 17 0.63 8.80 3.69
C LEU A 17 0.99 9.24 5.12
N ASP A 18 2.23 9.08 5.60
CA ASP A 18 2.67 9.59 6.90
C ASP A 18 2.87 11.12 6.92
N ASP A 19 1.84 11.86 6.51
CA ASP A 19 1.78 13.32 6.53
C ASP A 19 0.87 13.82 7.67
N SER A 20 1.24 14.95 8.26
CA SER A 20 0.42 15.69 9.24
C SER A 20 -1.02 15.97 8.80
N LYS A 21 -1.28 16.07 7.49
CA LYS A 21 -2.60 16.30 6.89
C LYS A 21 -3.47 15.04 6.84
N VAL A 22 -2.88 13.87 7.04
CA VAL A 22 -3.57 12.58 6.96
C VAL A 22 -3.99 12.12 8.36
N PRO A 23 -5.27 11.74 8.55
CA PRO A 23 -5.76 11.18 9.80
C PRO A 23 -4.92 10.02 10.33
N ARG A 24 -4.76 9.95 11.66
CA ARG A 24 -3.87 8.98 12.33
C ARG A 24 -4.20 7.52 11.99
N ASN A 25 -5.49 7.20 11.81
CA ASN A 25 -5.94 5.86 11.42
C ASN A 25 -5.43 5.47 10.02
N ILE A 26 -5.49 6.39 9.05
CA ILE A 26 -5.00 6.14 7.69
C ILE A 26 -3.49 5.99 7.68
N ARG A 27 -2.76 6.84 8.43
CA ARG A 27 -1.30 6.72 8.57
C ARG A 27 -0.89 5.38 9.18
N ALA A 28 -1.58 4.97 10.25
CA ALA A 28 -1.33 3.69 10.89
C ALA A 28 -1.63 2.52 9.94
N GLY A 29 -2.73 2.57 9.20
CA GLY A 29 -3.09 1.53 8.24
C GLY A 29 -2.12 1.43 7.06
N ALA A 30 -1.64 2.57 6.54
CA ALA A 30 -0.65 2.62 5.47
C ALA A 30 0.67 1.97 5.91
N LYS A 31 1.14 2.34 7.10
CA LYS A 31 2.34 1.74 7.70
C LYS A 31 2.16 0.24 7.96
N GLU A 32 0.98 -0.17 8.42
CA GLU A 32 0.65 -1.57 8.63
C GLU A 32 0.67 -2.38 7.31
N ALA A 33 0.12 -1.81 6.23
CA ALA A 33 0.15 -2.42 4.90
C ALA A 33 1.59 -2.69 4.42
N VAL A 34 2.50 -1.77 4.70
CA VAL A 34 3.93 -1.90 4.35
C VAL A 34 4.63 -2.91 5.27
N ASP A 35 4.61 -2.67 6.58
CA ASP A 35 5.44 -3.41 7.54
C ASP A 35 4.96 -4.86 7.74
N LYS A 36 3.65 -5.10 7.79
CA LYS A 36 3.10 -6.44 8.06
C LYS A 36 2.95 -7.29 6.79
N TRP A 37 2.79 -6.66 5.63
CA TRP A 37 2.48 -7.35 4.38
C TRP A 37 3.56 -7.11 3.33
N LEU A 38 3.68 -5.90 2.76
CA LEU A 38 4.56 -5.70 1.61
C LEU A 38 6.02 -6.02 1.90
N LEU A 39 6.60 -5.67 3.04
CA LEU A 39 8.00 -5.96 3.37
C LEU A 39 8.20 -7.28 4.12
N ASN A 40 7.12 -8.03 4.35
CA ASN A 40 7.17 -9.26 5.12
C ASN A 40 7.63 -10.46 4.28
N LYS A 41 8.94 -10.66 4.19
CA LYS A 41 9.56 -11.76 3.44
C LYS A 41 9.30 -13.16 4.03
N SER A 42 8.61 -13.26 5.17
CA SER A 42 8.21 -14.56 5.73
C SER A 42 6.94 -15.14 5.10
N LYS A 43 6.33 -14.42 4.14
CA LYS A 43 5.08 -14.78 3.46
C LYS A 43 5.32 -14.82 1.95
N ASP A 44 4.49 -15.60 1.27
CA ASP A 44 4.49 -15.66 -0.19
C ASP A 44 4.08 -14.32 -0.79
N LEU A 45 4.61 -14.02 -1.97
CA LEU A 45 4.50 -12.72 -2.62
C LEU A 45 3.05 -12.37 -2.94
N ASP A 46 2.29 -13.31 -3.49
CA ASP A 46 0.87 -13.19 -3.78
C ASP A 46 0.07 -12.83 -2.52
N VAL A 47 0.34 -13.50 -1.40
CA VAL A 47 -0.29 -13.23 -0.10
C VAL A 47 0.08 -11.84 0.41
N ARG A 48 1.36 -11.43 0.30
CA ARG A 48 1.81 -10.09 0.69
C ARG A 48 1.06 -9.01 -0.09
N ILE A 49 0.93 -9.19 -1.40
CA ILE A 49 0.25 -8.23 -2.29
C ILE A 49 -1.25 -8.17 -1.99
N ALA A 50 -1.93 -9.32 -1.96
CA ALA A 50 -3.38 -9.39 -1.74
C ALA A 50 -3.78 -8.76 -0.40
N MET A 51 -3.03 -9.05 0.67
CA MET A 51 -3.31 -8.49 1.99
C MET A 51 -3.02 -6.99 2.06
N ALA A 52 -1.98 -6.52 1.37
CA ALA A 52 -1.70 -5.08 1.26
C ALA A 52 -2.78 -4.35 0.45
N GLN A 53 -3.24 -4.91 -0.66
CA GLN A 53 -4.33 -4.36 -1.47
C GLN A 53 -5.61 -4.22 -0.66
N ASN A 54 -6.04 -5.29 0.00
CA ASN A 54 -7.24 -5.26 0.84
C ASN A 54 -7.14 -4.18 1.92
N LYS A 55 -5.97 -4.04 2.56
CA LYS A 55 -5.77 -3.01 3.57
C LYS A 55 -5.83 -1.59 3.01
N LEU A 56 -5.29 -1.38 1.82
CA LEU A 56 -5.29 -0.09 1.14
C LEU A 56 -6.67 0.28 0.60
N GLU A 57 -7.45 -0.68 0.13
CA GLU A 57 -8.86 -0.47 -0.26
C GLU A 57 -9.68 0.06 0.90
N GLU A 58 -9.58 -0.55 2.09
CA GLU A 58 -10.22 -0.05 3.31
C GLU A 58 -9.86 1.42 3.61
N LEU A 59 -8.61 1.83 3.34
CA LEU A 59 -8.18 3.22 3.53
C LEU A 59 -8.74 4.16 2.48
N SER A 60 -8.90 3.69 1.24
CA SER A 60 -9.48 4.48 0.15
C SER A 60 -10.98 4.75 0.34
N GLU A 61 -11.67 3.86 1.07
CA GLU A 61 -13.08 4.01 1.43
C GLU A 61 -13.30 4.94 2.65
N ASP A 62 -12.24 5.34 3.35
CA ASP A 62 -12.38 6.24 4.51
C ASP A 62 -12.82 7.64 4.07
N PRO A 63 -13.98 8.15 4.53
CA PRO A 63 -14.49 9.46 4.11
C PRO A 63 -13.60 10.64 4.58
N ASN A 64 -12.66 10.41 5.49
CA ASN A 64 -11.75 11.42 6.02
C ASN A 64 -10.41 11.47 5.27
N ILE A 65 -10.17 10.57 4.30
CA ILE A 65 -8.94 10.63 3.51
C ILE A 65 -8.94 11.88 2.62
N PRO A 66 -7.88 12.69 2.61
CA PRO A 66 -7.82 13.80 1.67
C PRO A 66 -7.71 13.27 0.23
N MET A 67 -8.39 13.93 -0.71
CA MET A 67 -8.54 13.48 -2.11
C MET A 67 -7.20 13.10 -2.77
N GLU A 68 -6.16 13.90 -2.58
CA GLU A 68 -4.81 13.64 -3.13
C GLU A 68 -4.27 12.27 -2.70
N TYR A 69 -4.44 11.92 -1.43
CA TYR A 69 -4.00 10.65 -0.87
C TYR A 69 -4.92 9.49 -1.27
N GLY A 70 -6.22 9.73 -1.43
CA GLY A 70 -7.14 8.73 -1.99
C GLY A 70 -6.73 8.32 -3.41
N VAL A 71 -6.39 9.30 -4.26
CA VAL A 71 -5.85 9.03 -5.60
C VAL A 71 -4.51 8.29 -5.53
N LEU A 72 -3.63 8.65 -4.60
CA LEU A 72 -2.36 7.96 -4.40
C LEU A 72 -2.57 6.47 -4.05
N VAL A 73 -3.52 6.17 -3.17
CA VAL A 73 -3.87 4.80 -2.79
C VAL A 73 -4.38 4.01 -4.00
N LEU A 74 -5.25 4.59 -4.84
CA LEU A 74 -5.72 3.95 -6.07
C LEU A 74 -4.59 3.66 -7.08
N GLN A 75 -3.63 4.57 -7.20
CA GLN A 75 -2.44 4.37 -8.04
C GLN A 75 -1.59 3.21 -7.52
N VAL A 76 -1.40 3.13 -6.20
CA VAL A 76 -0.70 2.01 -5.57
C VAL A 76 -1.43 0.68 -5.79
N LEU A 77 -2.76 0.65 -5.63
CA LEU A 77 -3.56 -0.56 -5.86
C LEU A 77 -3.39 -1.10 -7.29
N THR A 78 -3.44 -0.20 -8.28
CA THR A 78 -3.18 -0.53 -9.69
C THR A 78 -1.76 -1.10 -9.88
N ALA A 79 -0.76 -0.49 -9.25
CA ALA A 79 0.62 -0.95 -9.35
C ALA A 79 0.84 -2.33 -8.70
N LEU A 80 0.16 -2.59 -7.58
CA LEU A 80 0.18 -3.89 -6.90
C LEU A 80 -0.52 -4.97 -7.74
N GLU A 81 -1.63 -4.64 -8.38
CA GLU A 81 -2.35 -5.56 -9.26
C GLU A 81 -1.52 -5.95 -10.49
N GLN A 82 -0.85 -4.98 -11.13
CA GLN A 82 0.10 -5.25 -12.20
C GLN A 82 1.24 -6.15 -11.75
N LEU A 83 1.76 -5.92 -10.54
CA LEU A 83 2.84 -6.71 -9.99
C LEU A 83 2.40 -8.15 -9.72
N LEU A 84 1.17 -8.37 -9.25
CA LEU A 84 0.58 -9.70 -9.05
C LEU A 84 0.40 -10.46 -10.38
N GLY A 85 0.00 -9.77 -11.44
CA GLY A 85 -0.15 -10.37 -12.78
C GLY A 85 1.16 -10.78 -13.45
N GLU A 86 2.31 -10.34 -12.92
CA GLU A 86 3.65 -10.73 -13.37
C GLU A 86 4.25 -11.91 -12.57
N VAL A 87 3.59 -12.37 -11.50
CA VAL A 87 4.06 -13.48 -10.62
C VAL A 87 3.66 -14.85 -11.17
#